data_AF-A0A5B0BG37-F1
#
_entry.id   AF-A0A5B0BG37-F1
#
_cell.length_a   1.000
_cell.length_b   1.000
_cell.length_c   1.000
_cell.angle_alpha   90.00
_cell.angle_beta   90.00
_cell.angle_gamma   90.00
#
_symmetry.space_group_name_H-M   'P 1'
#
loop_
_entity.id
_entity.type
_entity.pdbx_description
1 polymer ?
#
loop_
_entity_poly.entity_id
_entity_poly.type
_entity_poly.pdbx_seq_one_letter_code
_entity_poly.pdbx_strand_id
1 'polypeptide(L)'
;MSKNTMKNLFYKSLRSKKVVITVVSLTLFVTVISLVLLEGTKKSITLNVDGQELNIKTHAHTVGNLLSEQGIEVTKHDLVIPSVNTPIEDDLSVRWEQSKQVEIKVDQDITSTWTTDDKVEDVLAAAGIKVTEYDEVSPELDEQLGEDKSITVKKAFEVTLNDGGEMKKVRSTSTTVADFLKRENIHLNADDRLNRKADGFLKPGSIVEVVRVEKVTDVVEEPANFAVETRNDSSLLKGRKKIVQAGKKGTVSRKFEIVKEDGKEVSRKLLEEKSIKEPQTKIVAIGSKVMVASASKTMSNSKTVSRNDSAAEGKEFYVTATAYTAYCNGCSGITRTGINLRANPNLKVIAVDPSLIPLGSKVWVEGYGYAVAGDTGGAIKGKKIDLHVPTEKDAYKFGRRQVKIKIID
;
A
#
# COMPACT_ATOMS: atom_id res chain seq x y z
N MET A 1 -64.83 -49.47 -118.51
CA MET A 1 -63.37 -49.52 -118.29
C MET A 1 -62.92 -48.19 -117.70
N SER A 2 -62.16 -48.29 -116.61
CA SER A 2 -61.64 -47.22 -115.76
C SER A 2 -60.70 -46.25 -116.49
N LYS A 3 -60.70 -44.98 -116.08
CA LYS A 3 -59.47 -44.22 -115.81
C LYS A 3 -59.73 -43.14 -114.75
N ASN A 4 -59.25 -43.45 -113.55
CA ASN A 4 -59.26 -42.63 -112.34
C ASN A 4 -58.66 -41.23 -112.58
N THR A 5 -59.36 -40.22 -112.07
CA THR A 5 -58.90 -38.83 -112.00
C THR A 5 -57.92 -38.69 -110.83
N MET A 6 -56.63 -38.49 -111.10
CA MET A 6 -55.65 -38.04 -110.10
C MET A 6 -55.94 -36.57 -109.74
N LYS A 7 -56.81 -36.36 -108.74
CA LYS A 7 -56.95 -35.04 -108.09
C LYS A 7 -55.79 -34.84 -107.11
N ASN A 8 -54.79 -34.10 -107.56
CA ASN A 8 -54.13 -33.00 -106.84
C ASN A 8 -53.98 -33.17 -105.30
N LEU A 9 -53.14 -34.10 -104.86
CA LEU A 9 -52.79 -34.30 -103.44
C LEU A 9 -51.57 -33.47 -102.97
N PHE A 10 -50.87 -32.78 -103.88
CA PHE A 10 -49.67 -32.00 -103.52
C PHE A 10 -49.97 -30.55 -103.04
N TYR A 11 -51.09 -29.95 -103.44
CA TYR A 11 -51.44 -28.56 -103.06
C TYR A 11 -52.02 -28.40 -101.63
N LYS A 12 -52.54 -29.47 -101.02
CA LYS A 12 -53.03 -29.44 -99.62
C LYS A 12 -51.90 -29.47 -98.59
N SER A 13 -50.76 -30.08 -98.93
CA SER A 13 -49.58 -30.23 -98.04
C SER A 13 -48.78 -28.93 -97.89
N LEU A 14 -48.69 -28.10 -98.94
CA LEU A 14 -47.97 -26.81 -98.90
C LEU A 14 -48.78 -25.70 -98.23
N ARG A 15 -50.11 -25.69 -98.37
CA ARG A 15 -51.00 -24.67 -97.75
C ARG A 15 -51.17 -24.89 -96.25
N SER A 16 -51.25 -26.15 -95.79
CA SER A 16 -51.22 -26.47 -94.35
C SER A 16 -49.86 -26.12 -93.74
N LYS A 17 -48.74 -26.39 -94.42
CA LYS A 17 -47.40 -25.96 -93.97
C LYS A 17 -47.25 -24.44 -93.85
N LYS A 18 -47.78 -23.66 -94.82
CA LYS A 18 -47.78 -22.18 -94.74
C LYS A 18 -48.65 -21.64 -93.59
N VAL A 19 -49.82 -22.24 -93.36
CA VAL A 19 -50.68 -21.86 -92.21
C VAL A 19 -50.00 -22.20 -90.89
N VAL A 20 -49.36 -23.37 -90.78
CA VAL A 20 -48.58 -23.74 -89.58
C VAL A 20 -47.42 -22.77 -89.36
N ILE A 21 -46.65 -22.40 -90.39
CA ILE A 21 -45.56 -21.40 -90.27
C ILE A 21 -46.10 -20.03 -89.84
N THR A 22 -47.27 -19.61 -90.35
CA THR A 22 -47.88 -18.32 -89.99
C THR A 22 -48.38 -18.32 -88.55
N VAL A 23 -48.99 -19.42 -88.08
CA VAL A 23 -49.43 -19.56 -86.69
C VAL A 23 -48.21 -19.59 -85.76
N VAL A 24 -47.18 -20.37 -86.09
CA VAL A 24 -45.95 -20.46 -85.29
C VAL A 24 -45.24 -19.10 -85.22
N SER A 25 -45.13 -18.38 -86.34
CA SER A 25 -44.53 -17.04 -86.36
C SER A 25 -45.35 -16.00 -85.59
N LEU A 26 -46.68 -16.05 -85.67
CA LEU A 26 -47.55 -15.19 -84.88
C LEU A 26 -47.45 -15.50 -83.38
N THR A 27 -47.44 -16.78 -82.99
CA THR A 27 -47.24 -17.17 -81.59
C THR A 27 -45.88 -16.73 -81.09
N LEU A 28 -44.82 -16.89 -81.89
CA LEU A 28 -43.48 -16.43 -81.53
C LEU A 28 -43.47 -14.91 -81.35
N PHE A 29 -44.09 -14.18 -82.28
CA PHE A 29 -44.19 -12.72 -82.22
C PHE A 29 -44.95 -12.23 -80.99
N VAL A 30 -46.09 -12.85 -80.66
CA VAL A 30 -46.86 -12.55 -79.44
C VAL A 30 -46.05 -12.88 -78.19
N THR A 31 -45.35 -14.02 -78.15
CA THR A 31 -44.49 -14.36 -77.00
C THR A 31 -43.37 -13.35 -76.82
N VAL A 32 -42.73 -12.89 -77.91
CA VAL A 32 -41.66 -11.89 -77.86
C VAL A 32 -42.20 -10.54 -77.40
N ILE A 33 -43.34 -10.08 -77.94
CA ILE A 33 -43.98 -8.84 -77.49
C ILE A 33 -44.36 -8.92 -76.02
N SER A 34 -44.96 -10.02 -75.58
CA SER A 34 -45.33 -10.21 -74.18
C SER A 34 -44.11 -10.19 -73.26
N LEU A 35 -42.99 -10.80 -73.66
CA LEU A 35 -41.74 -10.73 -72.89
C LEU A 35 -41.18 -9.31 -72.81
N VAL A 36 -41.22 -8.55 -73.91
CA VAL A 36 -40.78 -7.14 -73.93
C VAL A 36 -41.68 -6.26 -73.06
N LEU A 37 -43.00 -6.46 -73.09
CA LEU A 37 -43.94 -5.75 -72.24
C LEU A 37 -43.74 -6.09 -70.76
N LEU A 38 -43.49 -7.35 -70.43
CA LEU A 38 -43.14 -7.77 -69.07
C LEU A 38 -41.84 -7.12 -68.61
N GLU A 39 -40.82 -7.04 -69.45
CA GLU A 39 -39.56 -6.38 -69.09
C GLU A 39 -39.75 -4.88 -68.79
N GLY A 40 -40.71 -4.25 -69.48
CA GLY A 40 -41.08 -2.84 -69.28
C GLY A 40 -41.89 -2.55 -68.01
N THR A 41 -42.46 -3.56 -67.34
CA THR A 41 -43.23 -3.36 -66.09
C THR A 41 -42.39 -3.55 -64.83
N LYS A 42 -41.08 -3.80 -64.96
CA LYS A 42 -40.15 -3.88 -63.82
C LYS A 42 -39.93 -2.49 -63.23
N LYS A 43 -39.89 -2.45 -61.90
CA LYS A 43 -39.52 -1.25 -61.14
C LYS A 43 -38.03 -1.18 -60.92
N SER A 44 -37.45 0.01 -60.96
CA SER A 44 -36.02 0.23 -60.71
C SER A 44 -35.78 0.59 -59.25
N ILE A 45 -34.90 -0.16 -58.58
CA ILE A 45 -34.67 -0.08 -57.13
C ILE A 45 -33.17 0.00 -56.86
N THR A 46 -32.78 0.80 -55.88
CA THR A 46 -31.41 0.79 -55.33
C THR A 46 -31.41 -0.04 -54.07
N LEU A 47 -30.71 -1.18 -54.09
CA LEU A 47 -30.51 -2.05 -52.94
C LEU A 47 -29.07 -1.89 -52.42
N ASN A 48 -28.91 -1.42 -51.19
CA ASN A 48 -27.65 -1.43 -50.47
C ASN A 48 -27.58 -2.72 -49.63
N VAL A 49 -26.62 -3.59 -49.94
CA VAL A 49 -26.35 -4.86 -49.24
C VAL A 49 -25.01 -4.71 -48.52
N ASP A 50 -25.03 -4.57 -47.20
CA ASP A 50 -23.82 -4.41 -46.37
C ASP A 50 -22.87 -3.33 -46.91
N GLY A 51 -23.43 -2.17 -47.29
CA GLY A 51 -22.69 -1.03 -47.83
C GLY A 51 -22.48 -1.06 -49.35
N GLN A 52 -22.76 -2.16 -50.03
CA GLN A 52 -22.62 -2.27 -51.49
C GLN A 52 -23.93 -1.92 -52.21
N GLU A 53 -23.91 -0.88 -53.04
CA GLU A 53 -25.08 -0.46 -53.80
C GLU A 53 -25.25 -1.27 -55.09
N LEU A 54 -26.45 -1.81 -55.27
CA LEU A 54 -26.90 -2.59 -56.42
C LEU A 54 -28.14 -1.94 -57.03
N ASN A 55 -28.14 -1.75 -58.34
CA ASN A 55 -29.34 -1.30 -59.07
C ASN A 55 -30.08 -2.51 -59.64
N ILE A 56 -31.30 -2.72 -59.16
CA ILE A 56 -32.10 -3.91 -59.46
C ILE A 56 -33.37 -3.51 -60.20
N LYS A 57 -33.74 -4.31 -61.20
CA LYS A 57 -35.05 -4.26 -61.84
C LYS A 57 -35.88 -5.46 -61.42
N THR A 58 -37.01 -5.24 -60.76
CA THR A 58 -37.80 -6.32 -60.15
C THR A 58 -39.31 -6.18 -60.41
N HIS A 59 -40.03 -7.30 -60.29
CA HIS A 59 -41.49 -7.35 -60.20
C HIS A 59 -41.98 -7.60 -58.77
N ALA A 60 -41.07 -7.65 -57.79
CA ALA A 60 -41.39 -7.86 -56.39
C ALA A 60 -42.43 -6.84 -55.92
N HIS A 61 -43.40 -7.33 -55.15
CA HIS A 61 -44.45 -6.48 -54.61
C HIS A 61 -44.03 -5.77 -53.33
N THR A 62 -43.10 -6.37 -52.56
CA THR A 62 -42.63 -5.85 -51.27
C THR A 62 -41.11 -5.96 -51.13
N VAL A 63 -40.53 -5.19 -50.20
CA VAL A 63 -39.11 -5.27 -49.84
C VAL A 63 -38.69 -6.69 -49.46
N GLY A 64 -39.51 -7.41 -48.69
CA GLY A 64 -39.22 -8.80 -48.31
C GLY A 64 -39.16 -9.74 -49.52
N ASN A 65 -40.06 -9.57 -50.50
CA ASN A 65 -40.00 -10.35 -51.74
C ASN A 65 -38.77 -10.00 -52.57
N LEU A 66 -38.41 -8.73 -52.67
CA LEU A 66 -37.19 -8.29 -53.35
C LEU A 66 -35.94 -8.94 -52.74
N LEU A 67 -35.81 -8.91 -51.41
CA LEU A 67 -34.67 -9.51 -50.71
C LEU A 67 -34.62 -11.02 -50.93
N SER A 68 -35.76 -11.71 -50.83
CA SER A 68 -35.85 -13.15 -51.11
C SER A 68 -35.53 -13.50 -52.56
N GLU A 69 -35.92 -12.68 -53.55
CA GLU A 69 -35.53 -12.84 -54.97
C GLU A 69 -34.01 -12.74 -55.16
N GLN A 70 -33.33 -11.92 -54.35
CA GLN A 70 -31.86 -11.82 -54.35
C GLN A 70 -31.19 -12.93 -53.51
N GLY A 71 -31.95 -13.88 -52.96
CA GLY A 71 -31.44 -14.95 -52.12
C GLY A 71 -31.08 -14.51 -50.70
N ILE A 72 -31.56 -13.35 -50.25
CA ILE A 72 -31.32 -12.82 -48.91
C ILE A 72 -32.45 -13.29 -47.98
N GLU A 73 -32.09 -14.12 -47.00
CA GLU A 73 -32.98 -14.53 -45.91
C GLU A 73 -32.88 -13.55 -44.75
N VAL A 74 -33.89 -12.69 -44.59
CA VAL A 74 -33.92 -11.68 -43.52
C VAL A 74 -34.19 -12.35 -42.17
N THR A 75 -33.28 -12.16 -41.23
CA THR A 75 -33.46 -12.59 -39.84
C THR A 75 -34.08 -11.48 -38.98
N LYS A 76 -34.55 -11.83 -37.79
CA LYS A 76 -35.14 -10.86 -36.84
C LYS A 76 -34.17 -9.79 -36.31
N HIS A 77 -32.86 -9.99 -36.51
CA HIS A 77 -31.82 -9.12 -35.98
C HIS A 77 -31.18 -8.23 -37.06
N ASP A 78 -31.45 -8.51 -38.34
CA ASP A 78 -30.94 -7.73 -39.46
C ASP A 78 -31.62 -6.37 -39.53
N LEU A 79 -30.90 -5.37 -40.04
CA LEU A 79 -31.46 -4.07 -40.31
C LEU A 79 -32.07 -4.06 -41.72
N VAL A 80 -33.35 -3.73 -41.82
CA VAL A 80 -34.01 -3.54 -43.13
C VAL A 80 -34.76 -2.22 -43.15
N ILE A 81 -34.33 -1.31 -44.03
CA ILE A 81 -34.93 0.01 -44.18
C ILE A 81 -35.23 0.25 -45.67
N PRO A 82 -36.49 0.53 -46.06
CA PRO A 82 -37.69 0.48 -45.23
C PRO A 82 -38.09 -0.98 -44.89
N SER A 83 -39.11 -1.16 -44.04
CA SER A 83 -39.48 -2.49 -43.53
C SER A 83 -39.80 -3.52 -44.62
N VAL A 84 -39.68 -4.82 -44.31
CA VAL A 84 -39.95 -5.92 -45.26
C VAL A 84 -41.34 -5.91 -45.88
N ASN A 85 -42.33 -5.29 -45.23
CA ASN A 85 -43.72 -5.20 -45.73
C ASN A 85 -43.97 -3.99 -46.62
N THR A 86 -42.97 -3.12 -46.81
CA THR A 86 -43.10 -1.90 -47.60
C THR A 86 -43.30 -2.25 -49.07
N PRO A 87 -44.33 -1.71 -49.74
CA PRO A 87 -44.52 -1.91 -51.18
C PRO A 87 -43.34 -1.39 -52.00
N ILE A 88 -42.99 -2.08 -53.09
CA ILE A 88 -41.95 -1.63 -54.02
C ILE A 88 -42.52 -0.53 -54.92
N GLU A 89 -41.81 0.59 -55.04
CA GLU A 89 -42.09 1.72 -55.94
C GLU A 89 -40.84 2.06 -56.77
N ASP A 90 -41.00 2.75 -57.90
CA ASP A 90 -39.84 3.17 -58.70
C ASP A 90 -38.94 4.11 -57.88
N ASP A 91 -37.63 3.94 -58.07
CA ASP A 91 -36.55 4.67 -57.41
C ASP A 91 -36.50 4.50 -55.87
N LEU A 92 -37.18 3.48 -55.34
CA LEU A 92 -37.09 3.15 -53.92
C LEU A 92 -35.67 2.73 -53.55
N SER A 93 -35.17 3.28 -52.43
CA SER A 93 -33.90 2.87 -51.83
C SER A 93 -34.16 1.91 -50.68
N VAL A 94 -33.56 0.72 -50.75
CA VAL A 94 -33.62 -0.32 -49.72
C VAL A 94 -32.22 -0.54 -49.18
N ARG A 95 -32.07 -0.52 -47.86
CA ARG A 95 -30.83 -0.87 -47.15
C ARG A 95 -31.08 -2.12 -46.33
N TRP A 96 -30.24 -3.11 -46.55
CA TRP A 96 -30.17 -4.33 -45.75
C TRP A 96 -28.76 -4.47 -45.20
N GLU A 97 -28.66 -4.68 -43.89
CA GLU A 97 -27.40 -4.98 -43.21
C GLU A 97 -27.55 -6.27 -42.41
N GLN A 98 -26.66 -7.23 -42.66
CA GLN A 98 -26.65 -8.49 -41.96
C GLN A 98 -26.22 -8.29 -40.51
N SER A 99 -27.03 -8.81 -39.58
CA SER A 99 -26.63 -8.82 -38.18
C SER A 99 -25.57 -9.88 -37.91
N LYS A 100 -24.64 -9.53 -37.02
CA LYS A 100 -23.59 -10.42 -36.54
C LYS A 100 -23.70 -10.59 -35.04
N GLN A 101 -23.45 -11.82 -34.58
CA GLN A 101 -23.32 -12.11 -33.16
C GLN A 101 -21.90 -11.78 -32.71
N VAL A 102 -21.78 -10.95 -31.69
CA VAL A 102 -20.51 -10.51 -31.10
C VAL A 102 -20.40 -11.04 -29.68
N GLU A 103 -19.27 -11.67 -29.36
CA GLU A 103 -18.94 -12.11 -28.00
C GLU A 103 -18.29 -10.95 -27.24
N ILE A 104 -18.82 -10.61 -26.06
CA ILE A 104 -18.29 -9.55 -25.22
C ILE A 104 -17.90 -10.12 -23.86
N LYS A 105 -16.60 -10.05 -23.57
CA LYS A 105 -15.99 -10.52 -22.31
C LYS A 105 -15.76 -9.32 -21.40
N VAL A 106 -16.55 -9.20 -20.34
CA VAL A 106 -16.35 -8.17 -19.31
C VAL A 106 -15.71 -8.84 -18.10
N ASP A 107 -14.42 -8.59 -17.89
CA ASP A 107 -13.59 -9.27 -16.89
C ASP A 107 -13.62 -10.81 -17.01
N GLN A 108 -14.47 -11.49 -16.22
CA GLN A 108 -14.67 -12.94 -16.25
C GLN A 108 -16.02 -13.36 -16.85
N ASP A 109 -16.92 -12.40 -17.06
CA ASP A 109 -18.27 -12.66 -17.56
C ASP A 109 -18.29 -12.59 -19.09
N ILE A 110 -18.86 -13.61 -19.72
CA ILE A 110 -18.99 -13.70 -21.17
C ILE A 110 -20.46 -13.53 -21.54
N THR A 111 -20.73 -12.57 -22.41
CA THR A 111 -22.07 -12.29 -22.95
C THR A 111 -22.00 -12.24 -24.48
N SER A 112 -23.15 -12.28 -25.15
CA SER A 112 -23.20 -12.06 -26.60
C SER A 112 -24.36 -11.15 -26.98
N THR A 113 -24.17 -10.35 -28.01
CA THR A 113 -25.18 -9.45 -28.56
C THR A 113 -25.26 -9.59 -30.07
N TRP A 114 -26.43 -9.32 -30.64
CA TRP A 114 -26.61 -9.17 -32.08
C TRP A 114 -26.58 -7.70 -32.42
N THR A 115 -25.81 -7.32 -33.43
CA THR A 115 -25.69 -5.94 -33.89
C THR A 115 -25.37 -5.90 -35.38
N THR A 116 -25.73 -4.80 -36.05
CA THR A 116 -25.25 -4.45 -37.38
C THR A 116 -24.11 -3.43 -37.34
N ASP A 117 -23.75 -2.94 -36.15
CA ASP A 117 -22.68 -1.96 -35.97
C ASP A 117 -21.29 -2.58 -36.20
N ASP A 118 -20.42 -1.82 -36.85
CA ASP A 118 -19.04 -2.21 -37.12
C ASP A 118 -18.03 -1.67 -36.10
N LYS A 119 -18.33 -0.56 -35.43
CA LYS A 119 -17.37 0.09 -34.53
C LYS A 119 -17.51 -0.45 -33.11
N VAL A 120 -16.39 -0.72 -32.44
CA VAL A 120 -16.39 -1.30 -31.08
C VAL A 120 -17.20 -0.46 -30.09
N GLU A 121 -17.09 0.87 -30.14
CA GLU A 121 -17.87 1.75 -29.25
C GLU A 121 -19.39 1.57 -29.42
N ASP A 122 -19.86 1.44 -30.66
CA ASP A 122 -21.28 1.33 -30.99
C ASP A 122 -21.82 -0.04 -30.57
N VAL A 123 -21.04 -1.10 -30.81
CA VAL A 123 -21.36 -2.46 -30.37
C VAL A 123 -21.50 -2.54 -28.84
N LEU A 124 -20.56 -1.93 -28.10
CA LEU A 124 -20.63 -1.88 -26.64
C LEU A 124 -21.81 -1.04 -26.14
N ALA A 125 -22.11 0.08 -26.80
CA ALA A 125 -23.26 0.93 -26.48
C ALA A 125 -24.59 0.19 -26.72
N ALA A 126 -24.72 -0.53 -27.84
CA ALA A 126 -25.89 -1.35 -28.16
C ALA A 126 -26.08 -2.51 -27.16
N ALA A 127 -24.98 -3.08 -26.65
CA ALA A 127 -25.00 -4.07 -25.58
C ALA A 127 -25.31 -3.48 -24.19
N GLY A 128 -25.41 -2.15 -24.06
CA GLY A 128 -25.62 -1.46 -22.79
C GLY A 128 -24.39 -1.45 -21.87
N ILE A 129 -23.19 -1.72 -22.42
CA ILE A 129 -21.94 -1.79 -21.68
C ILE A 129 -21.29 -0.40 -21.66
N LYS A 130 -21.37 0.26 -20.51
CA LYS A 130 -20.72 1.56 -20.30
C LYS A 130 -19.25 1.38 -19.98
N VAL A 131 -18.37 1.99 -20.78
CA VAL A 131 -16.92 2.03 -20.57
C VAL A 131 -16.47 3.41 -20.10
N THR A 132 -15.35 3.46 -19.38
CA THR A 132 -14.71 4.72 -18.95
C THR A 132 -13.29 4.81 -19.52
N GLU A 133 -12.68 5.98 -19.45
CA GLU A 133 -11.29 6.21 -19.89
C GLU A 133 -10.25 5.34 -19.15
N TYR A 134 -10.62 4.78 -18.00
CA TYR A 134 -9.74 3.92 -17.20
C TYR A 134 -9.89 2.43 -17.55
N ASP A 135 -10.96 2.05 -18.24
CA ASP A 135 -11.18 0.66 -18.65
C ASP A 135 -10.27 0.32 -19.83
N GLU A 136 -9.83 -0.93 -19.91
CA GLU A 136 -9.04 -1.42 -21.04
C GLU A 136 -9.97 -2.20 -21.97
N VAL A 137 -10.10 -1.74 -23.21
CA VAL A 137 -10.96 -2.35 -24.24
C VAL A 137 -10.07 -2.84 -25.37
N SER A 138 -10.30 -4.08 -25.82
CA SER A 138 -9.61 -4.69 -26.94
C SER A 138 -10.62 -5.44 -27.81
N PRO A 139 -10.74 -5.14 -29.11
CA PRO A 139 -10.06 -4.05 -29.87
C PRO A 139 -10.39 -2.64 -29.34
N GLU A 140 -9.68 -1.59 -29.78
CA GLU A 140 -9.89 -0.22 -29.27
C GLU A 140 -11.29 0.32 -29.63
N LEU A 141 -11.79 1.31 -28.89
CA LEU A 141 -13.16 1.80 -29.05
C LEU A 141 -13.46 2.37 -30.44
N ASP A 142 -12.47 2.96 -31.08
CA ASP A 142 -12.58 3.55 -32.41
C ASP A 142 -12.25 2.57 -33.55
N GLU A 143 -11.79 1.38 -33.22
CA GLU A 143 -11.51 0.32 -34.19
C GLU A 143 -12.79 -0.34 -34.69
N GLN A 144 -12.70 -0.89 -35.90
CA GLN A 144 -13.73 -1.78 -36.44
C GLN A 144 -13.62 -3.15 -35.78
N LEU A 145 -14.76 -3.80 -35.61
CA LEU A 145 -14.86 -5.15 -35.09
C LEU A 145 -14.09 -6.11 -36.00
N GLY A 146 -13.13 -6.82 -35.40
CA GLY A 146 -12.34 -7.83 -36.09
C GLY A 146 -13.15 -9.03 -36.57
N GLU A 147 -12.54 -9.86 -37.41
CA GLU A 147 -13.14 -11.09 -37.93
C GLU A 147 -13.51 -12.09 -36.82
N ASP A 148 -12.82 -12.03 -35.69
CA ASP A 148 -13.05 -12.84 -34.51
C ASP A 148 -14.35 -12.49 -33.77
N LYS A 149 -14.97 -11.34 -34.10
CA LYS A 149 -16.23 -10.84 -33.51
C LYS A 149 -16.21 -10.93 -31.98
N SER A 150 -15.07 -10.59 -31.39
CA SER A 150 -14.88 -10.65 -29.95
C SER A 150 -14.39 -9.30 -29.41
N ILE A 151 -14.96 -8.87 -28.28
CA ILE A 151 -14.55 -7.66 -27.58
C ILE A 151 -14.26 -8.04 -26.13
N THR A 152 -13.08 -7.66 -25.64
CA THR A 152 -12.69 -7.82 -24.25
C THR A 152 -12.66 -6.46 -23.57
N VAL A 153 -13.36 -6.35 -22.44
CA VAL A 153 -13.41 -5.16 -21.59
C VAL A 153 -12.89 -5.56 -20.21
N LYS A 154 -11.81 -4.94 -19.75
CA LYS A 154 -11.34 -5.06 -18.37
C LYS A 154 -11.75 -3.81 -17.59
N LYS A 155 -12.55 -3.98 -16.55
CA LYS A 155 -13.05 -2.86 -15.75
C LYS A 155 -11.99 -2.37 -14.78
N ALA A 156 -11.74 -1.06 -14.82
CA ALA A 156 -10.89 -0.44 -13.83
C ALA A 156 -11.60 -0.26 -12.49
N PHE A 157 -10.93 -0.71 -11.44
CA PHE A 157 -11.40 -0.58 -10.07
C PHE A 157 -10.46 0.28 -9.24
N GLU A 158 -10.99 0.88 -8.18
CA GLU A 158 -10.22 1.72 -7.27
C GLU A 158 -9.33 0.87 -6.38
N VAL A 159 -8.05 1.27 -6.28
CA VAL A 159 -7.03 0.73 -5.38
C VAL A 159 -6.42 1.89 -4.61
N THR A 160 -6.21 1.72 -3.31
CA THR A 160 -5.46 2.69 -2.50
C THR A 160 -4.01 2.25 -2.44
N LEU A 161 -3.10 3.09 -2.91
CA LEU A 161 -1.66 2.91 -2.79
C LEU A 161 -1.13 3.81 -1.67
N ASN A 162 -0.52 3.21 -0.66
CA ASN A 162 0.28 3.88 0.36
C ASN A 162 1.76 3.60 0.07
N ASP A 163 2.51 4.58 -0.41
CA ASP A 163 3.95 4.45 -0.66
C ASP A 163 4.74 5.29 0.35
N GLY A 164 5.44 4.65 1.29
CA GLY A 164 6.26 5.39 2.25
C GLY A 164 5.47 6.31 3.19
N GLY A 165 4.16 6.08 3.37
CA GLY A 165 3.24 6.95 4.10
C GLY A 165 2.45 7.92 3.22
N GLU A 166 2.75 8.03 1.92
CA GLU A 166 1.99 8.84 0.98
C GLU A 166 0.83 8.04 0.38
N MET A 167 -0.39 8.40 0.77
CA MET A 167 -1.60 7.73 0.28
C MET A 167 -2.14 8.39 -1.00
N LYS A 168 -2.41 7.58 -2.02
CA LYS A 168 -3.14 7.97 -3.23
C LYS A 168 -4.19 6.93 -3.62
N LYS A 169 -5.30 7.38 -4.20
CA LYS A 169 -6.30 6.52 -4.83
C LYS A 169 -6.03 6.46 -6.32
N VAL A 170 -6.03 5.25 -6.87
CA VAL A 170 -5.69 4.97 -8.26
C VAL A 170 -6.76 4.05 -8.85
N ARG A 171 -7.20 4.31 -10.09
CA ARG A 171 -8.01 3.35 -10.84
C ARG A 171 -7.09 2.49 -11.70
N SER A 172 -7.24 1.17 -11.61
CA SER A 172 -6.38 0.24 -12.33
C SER A 172 -7.16 -0.97 -12.84
N THR A 173 -6.72 -1.50 -13.99
CA THR A 173 -7.13 -2.80 -14.54
C THR A 173 -6.21 -3.94 -14.09
N SER A 174 -5.12 -3.63 -13.36
CA SER A 174 -4.14 -4.63 -12.93
C SER A 174 -4.73 -5.61 -11.94
N THR A 175 -4.60 -6.90 -12.26
CA THR A 175 -5.13 -7.98 -11.43
C THR A 175 -4.20 -8.38 -10.29
N THR A 176 -2.91 -8.02 -10.32
CA THR A 176 -1.91 -8.38 -9.30
C THR A 176 -1.19 -7.17 -8.72
N VAL A 177 -0.67 -7.30 -7.50
CA VAL A 177 0.10 -6.23 -6.83
C VAL A 177 1.34 -5.84 -7.63
N ALA A 178 2.08 -6.80 -8.18
CA ALA A 178 3.31 -6.54 -8.95
C ALA A 178 3.02 -5.74 -10.23
N ASP A 179 2.00 -6.14 -10.98
CA ASP A 179 1.60 -5.43 -12.21
C ASP A 179 1.08 -4.02 -11.90
N PHE A 180 0.29 -3.88 -10.83
CA PHE A 180 -0.18 -2.58 -10.36
C PHE A 180 0.98 -1.64 -9.98
N LEU A 181 1.93 -2.10 -9.17
CA LEU A 181 3.10 -1.31 -8.78
C LEU A 181 3.95 -0.91 -9.99
N LYS A 182 4.13 -1.84 -10.95
CA LYS A 182 4.86 -1.57 -12.19
C LYS A 182 4.18 -0.48 -13.01
N ARG A 183 2.85 -0.53 -13.20
CA ARG A 183 2.08 0.52 -13.90
C ARG A 183 2.17 1.86 -13.20
N GLU A 184 2.16 1.87 -11.88
CA GLU A 184 2.32 3.07 -11.05
C GLU A 184 3.79 3.55 -10.94
N ASN A 185 4.71 2.92 -11.69
CA ASN A 185 6.16 3.21 -11.68
C ASN A 185 6.82 3.08 -10.29
N ILE A 186 6.26 2.25 -9.42
CA ILE A 186 6.77 1.98 -8.08
C ILE A 186 7.78 0.83 -8.14
N HIS A 187 9.04 1.15 -7.86
CA HIS A 187 10.14 0.20 -7.81
C HIS A 187 10.51 -0.09 -6.36
N LEU A 188 10.61 -1.37 -5.99
CA LEU A 188 10.97 -1.79 -4.64
C LEU A 188 12.49 -1.97 -4.51
N ASN A 189 13.06 -1.45 -3.43
CA ASN A 189 14.43 -1.75 -3.04
C ASN A 189 14.50 -3.13 -2.36
N ALA A 190 15.72 -3.65 -2.18
CA ALA A 190 15.95 -4.97 -1.58
C ALA A 190 15.40 -5.11 -0.15
N ASP A 191 15.35 -4.02 0.60
CA ASP A 191 14.86 -3.99 1.99
C ASP A 191 13.39 -3.54 2.10
N ASP A 192 12.79 -3.01 1.03
CA ASP A 192 11.40 -2.56 1.04
C ASP A 192 10.45 -3.74 1.21
N ARG A 193 9.30 -3.49 1.83
CA ARG A 193 8.32 -4.55 2.14
C ARG A 193 6.93 -4.17 1.65
N LEU A 194 6.19 -5.19 1.24
CA LEU A 194 4.79 -5.06 0.88
C LEU A 194 3.91 -5.63 2.00
N ASN A 195 2.75 -5.00 2.23
CA ASN A 195 1.73 -5.57 3.11
C ASN A 195 1.08 -6.84 2.53
N ARG A 196 1.25 -7.10 1.23
CA ARG A 196 0.66 -8.22 0.48
C ARG A 196 1.71 -8.86 -0.44
N LYS A 197 1.45 -10.09 -0.87
CA LYS A 197 2.31 -10.76 -1.84
C LYS A 197 2.26 -10.04 -3.19
N ALA A 198 3.41 -9.96 -3.86
CA ALA A 198 3.54 -9.31 -5.17
C ALA A 198 2.68 -10.00 -6.25
N ASP A 199 2.56 -11.33 -6.23
CA ASP A 199 1.68 -12.12 -7.10
C ASP A 199 0.21 -12.18 -6.61
N GLY A 200 -0.10 -11.56 -5.48
CA GLY A 200 -1.43 -11.56 -4.89
C GLY A 200 -2.42 -10.75 -5.72
N PHE A 201 -3.64 -11.28 -5.87
CA PHE A 201 -4.69 -10.60 -6.63
C PHE A 201 -5.19 -9.32 -5.96
N LEU A 202 -5.51 -8.32 -6.77
CA LEU A 202 -6.18 -7.09 -6.36
C LEU A 202 -7.68 -7.20 -6.62
N LYS A 203 -8.46 -6.67 -5.67
CA LYS A 203 -9.91 -6.53 -5.73
C LYS A 203 -10.30 -5.06 -5.61
N PRO A 204 -11.51 -4.66 -6.02
CA PRO A 204 -12.02 -3.32 -5.77
C PRO A 204 -11.88 -2.91 -4.30
N GLY A 205 -11.31 -1.72 -4.05
CA GLY A 205 -11.05 -1.19 -2.71
C GLY A 205 -9.82 -1.77 -2.01
N SER A 206 -8.98 -2.56 -2.71
CA SER A 206 -7.74 -3.09 -2.11
C SER A 206 -6.79 -1.97 -1.69
N ILE A 207 -6.06 -2.22 -0.60
CA ILE A 207 -5.00 -1.34 -0.10
C ILE A 207 -3.66 -2.01 -0.33
N VAL A 208 -2.81 -1.37 -1.15
CA VAL A 208 -1.43 -1.76 -1.40
C VAL A 208 -0.54 -0.82 -0.61
N GLU A 209 0.23 -1.36 0.32
CA GLU A 209 1.15 -0.58 1.15
C GLU A 209 2.58 -1.03 0.91
N VAL A 210 3.42 -0.05 0.59
CA VAL A 210 4.85 -0.19 0.38
C VAL A 210 5.54 0.49 1.55
N VAL A 211 6.15 -0.32 2.41
CA VAL A 211 6.97 0.15 3.53
C VAL A 211 8.38 0.39 3.02
N ARG A 212 8.81 1.65 3.01
CA ARG A 212 10.14 2.06 2.53
C ARG A 212 11.16 1.91 3.64
N VAL A 213 12.15 1.05 3.42
CA VAL A 213 13.17 0.74 4.43
C VAL A 213 14.50 1.37 4.04
N GLU A 214 14.98 2.27 4.90
CA GLU A 214 16.27 2.94 4.73
C GLU A 214 17.20 2.55 5.88
N LYS A 215 18.44 2.16 5.57
CA LYS A 215 19.50 1.93 6.56
C LYS A 215 20.54 3.03 6.41
N VAL A 216 20.71 3.84 7.45
CA VAL A 216 21.70 4.92 7.47
C VAL A 216 22.66 4.76 8.63
N THR A 217 23.88 5.25 8.45
CA THR A 217 24.85 5.30 9.55
C THR A 217 24.90 6.69 10.15
N ASP A 218 24.74 6.78 11.46
CA ASP A 218 24.85 8.01 12.23
C ASP A 218 26.10 7.97 13.12
N VAL A 219 26.86 9.05 13.18
CA VAL A 219 28.10 9.14 13.97
C VAL A 219 27.95 10.28 14.95
N VAL A 220 27.97 9.95 16.24
CA VAL A 220 27.77 10.90 17.33
C VAL A 220 28.97 10.91 18.25
N GLU A 221 29.50 12.10 18.54
CA GLU A 221 30.55 12.28 19.54
C GLU A 221 29.94 12.61 20.91
N GLU A 222 30.32 11.85 21.93
CA GLU A 222 29.82 12.02 23.28
C GLU A 222 30.96 12.12 24.31
N PRO A 223 30.78 12.87 25.41
CA PRO A 223 31.79 12.99 26.45
C PRO A 223 31.97 11.67 27.21
N ALA A 224 33.22 11.19 27.30
CA ALA A 224 33.59 10.03 28.09
C ALA A 224 33.97 10.44 29.52
N ASN A 225 33.37 9.78 30.50
CA ASN A 225 33.68 10.02 31.91
C ASN A 225 35.07 9.47 32.27
N PHE A 226 35.74 10.12 33.23
CA PHE A 226 37.04 9.67 33.74
C PHE A 226 36.90 8.83 35.01
N ALA A 227 37.82 7.88 35.17
CA ALA A 227 37.93 7.10 36.40
C ALA A 227 38.47 7.96 37.56
N VAL A 228 38.10 7.61 38.79
CA VAL A 228 38.67 8.20 40.01
C VAL A 228 39.51 7.14 40.72
N GLU A 229 40.80 7.38 40.83
CA GLU A 229 41.74 6.50 41.51
C GLU A 229 42.13 7.10 42.86
N THR A 230 42.16 6.27 43.90
CA THR A 230 42.53 6.70 45.26
C THR A 230 43.87 6.11 45.65
N ARG A 231 44.81 6.94 46.14
CA ARG A 231 46.15 6.51 46.55
C ARG A 231 46.42 6.88 48.01
N ASN A 232 47.02 5.97 48.78
CA ASN A 232 47.41 6.26 50.16
C ASN A 232 48.62 7.21 50.18
N ASP A 233 48.59 8.21 51.07
CA ASP A 233 49.67 9.16 51.30
C ASP A 233 50.02 9.18 52.79
N SER A 234 51.20 8.65 53.14
CA SER A 234 51.70 8.55 54.52
C SER A 234 52.21 9.89 55.07
N SER A 235 52.32 10.93 54.24
CA SER A 235 52.62 12.29 54.70
C SER A 235 51.36 13.01 55.19
N LEU A 236 50.19 12.60 54.70
CA LEU A 236 48.90 13.23 54.96
C LEU A 236 48.19 12.54 56.14
N LEU A 237 47.61 13.33 57.04
CA LEU A 237 46.89 12.81 58.22
C LEU A 237 45.67 11.98 57.82
N LYS A 238 45.45 10.89 58.55
CA LYS A 238 44.30 9.99 58.35
C LYS A 238 42.99 10.77 58.34
N GLY A 239 42.18 10.55 57.30
CA GLY A 239 40.90 11.24 57.07
C GLY A 239 40.99 12.48 56.17
N ARG A 240 42.18 13.05 55.94
CA ARG A 240 42.36 14.14 54.97
C ARG A 240 42.43 13.58 53.54
N LYS A 241 41.96 14.38 52.57
CA LYS A 241 42.01 14.08 51.13
C LYS A 241 42.70 15.22 50.41
N LYS A 242 43.53 14.90 49.41
CA LYS A 242 44.14 15.87 48.51
C LYS A 242 43.99 15.40 47.07
N ILE A 243 43.52 16.27 46.19
CA ILE A 243 43.53 15.96 44.75
C ILE A 243 44.97 16.11 44.27
N VAL A 244 45.56 15.00 43.80
CA VAL A 244 46.91 14.96 43.24
C VAL A 244 46.87 15.26 41.74
N GLN A 245 45.84 14.76 41.05
CA GLN A 245 45.61 15.01 39.64
C GLN A 245 44.12 15.24 39.39
N ALA A 246 43.78 16.35 38.73
CA ALA A 246 42.41 16.60 38.28
C ALA A 246 42.07 15.66 37.12
N GLY A 247 40.86 15.10 37.13
CA GLY A 247 40.37 14.32 36.01
C GLY A 247 39.89 15.20 34.88
N LYS A 248 40.06 14.75 33.63
CA LYS A 248 39.53 15.41 32.44
C LYS A 248 38.67 14.43 31.66
N LYS A 249 37.48 14.87 31.24
CA LYS A 249 36.62 14.05 30.38
C LYS A 249 37.32 13.80 29.04
N GLY A 250 37.17 12.57 28.56
CA GLY A 250 37.52 12.20 27.20
C GLY A 250 36.37 12.46 26.25
N THR A 251 36.52 11.99 25.01
CA THR A 251 35.48 11.98 23.98
C THR A 251 35.51 10.63 23.28
N VAL A 252 34.33 10.02 23.11
CA VAL A 252 34.14 8.80 22.32
C VAL A 252 33.25 9.11 21.11
N SER A 253 33.59 8.54 19.96
CA SER A 253 32.75 8.52 18.76
C SER A 253 31.98 7.20 18.75
N ARG A 254 30.66 7.29 18.66
CA ARG A 254 29.76 6.13 18.51
C ARG A 254 29.14 6.16 17.12
N LYS A 255 29.34 5.08 16.37
CA LYS A 255 28.71 4.86 15.07
C LYS A 255 27.50 3.94 15.25
N PHE A 256 26.33 4.42 14.86
CA PHE A 256 25.07 3.68 14.90
C PHE A 256 24.61 3.32 13.50
N GLU A 257 24.02 2.14 13.37
CA GLU A 257 23.13 1.80 12.26
C GLU A 257 21.71 2.14 12.67
N ILE A 258 21.07 3.03 11.92
CA ILE A 258 19.68 3.43 12.11
C ILE A 258 18.87 2.83 10.97
N VAL A 259 17.82 2.07 11.32
CA VAL A 259 16.82 1.59 10.37
C VAL A 259 15.61 2.50 10.45
N LYS A 260 15.20 3.05 9.31
CA LYS A 260 13.99 3.85 9.18
C LYS A 260 12.98 3.11 8.32
N GLU A 261 11.72 3.19 8.73
CA GLU A 261 10.57 2.71 7.97
C GLU A 261 9.66 3.91 7.73
N ASP A 262 9.36 4.20 6.46
CA ASP A 262 8.56 5.36 6.04
C ASP A 262 9.09 6.68 6.63
N GLY A 263 10.43 6.80 6.62
CA GLY A 263 11.16 7.95 7.18
C GLY A 263 11.26 7.99 8.71
N LYS A 264 10.60 7.08 9.44
CA LYS A 264 10.60 7.04 10.92
C LYS A 264 11.63 6.04 11.44
N GLU A 265 12.48 6.46 12.38
CA GLU A 265 13.44 5.57 13.05
C GLU A 265 12.72 4.49 13.86
N VAL A 266 12.94 3.21 13.50
CA VAL A 266 12.36 2.05 14.19
C VAL A 266 13.40 1.25 14.97
N SER A 267 14.69 1.39 14.62
CA SER A 267 15.79 0.67 15.26
C SER A 267 17.07 1.47 15.23
N ARG A 268 17.86 1.37 16.31
CA ARG A 268 19.19 1.94 16.45
C ARG A 268 20.13 0.92 17.07
N LYS A 269 21.21 0.58 16.37
CA LYS A 269 22.21 -0.40 16.81
C LYS A 269 23.60 0.22 16.82
N LEU A 270 24.30 0.15 17.96
CA LEU A 270 25.70 0.55 18.04
C LEU A 270 26.56 -0.43 17.22
N LEU A 271 27.28 0.07 16.22
CA LEU A 271 28.21 -0.69 15.40
C LEU A 271 29.63 -0.60 15.93
N GLU A 272 30.06 0.60 16.30
CA GLU A 272 31.44 0.88 16.68
C GLU A 272 31.48 1.97 17.75
N GLU A 273 32.35 1.80 18.75
CA GLU A 273 32.73 2.85 19.69
C GLU A 273 34.25 3.03 19.62
N LYS A 274 34.69 4.27 19.38
CA LYS A 274 36.10 4.63 19.27
C LYS A 274 36.42 5.78 20.21
N SER A 275 37.42 5.61 21.06
CA SER A 275 37.97 6.70 21.86
C SER A 275 38.73 7.68 20.96
N ILE A 276 38.25 8.93 20.90
CA ILE A 276 38.92 10.02 20.17
C ILE A 276 39.95 10.67 21.09
N LYS A 277 39.54 10.88 22.35
CA LYS A 277 40.37 11.48 23.39
C LYS A 277 40.19 10.68 24.68
N GLU A 278 41.28 10.06 25.13
CA GLU A 278 41.27 9.29 26.37
C GLU A 278 40.91 10.19 27.58
N PRO A 279 40.01 9.73 28.47
CA PRO A 279 39.74 10.43 29.70
C PRO A 279 40.96 10.38 30.64
N GLN A 280 41.30 11.51 31.25
CA GLN A 280 42.38 11.57 32.23
C GLN A 280 41.82 11.22 33.61
N THR A 281 42.34 10.16 34.24
CA THR A 281 41.96 9.73 35.59
C THR A 281 42.18 10.83 36.63
N LYS A 282 41.20 11.01 37.53
CA LYS A 282 41.33 11.88 38.71
C LYS A 282 42.01 11.08 39.83
N ILE A 283 43.14 11.56 40.34
CA ILE A 283 43.88 10.90 41.43
C ILE A 283 43.62 11.68 42.73
N VAL A 284 43.10 10.98 43.74
CA VAL A 284 42.85 11.51 45.07
C VAL A 284 43.74 10.80 46.08
N ALA A 285 44.66 11.53 46.71
CA ALA A 285 45.43 11.03 47.84
C ALA A 285 44.57 11.02 49.11
N ILE A 286 44.56 9.90 49.82
CA ILE A 286 43.97 9.75 51.16
C ILE A 286 45.07 9.61 52.20
N GLY A 287 44.98 10.37 53.28
CA GLY A 287 45.98 10.31 54.33
C GLY A 287 45.96 8.99 55.08
N SER A 288 47.14 8.42 55.30
CA SER A 288 47.33 7.21 56.11
C SER A 288 48.16 7.47 57.37
N LYS A 289 48.66 8.70 57.58
CA LYS A 289 49.44 9.07 58.76
C LYS A 289 48.55 9.13 60.00
N VAL A 290 48.79 8.22 60.95
CA VAL A 290 48.13 8.23 62.27
C VAL A 290 49.03 9.00 63.23
N MET A 291 48.49 10.06 63.87
CA MET A 291 49.18 10.70 64.99
C MET A 291 48.97 9.86 66.24
N VAL A 292 50.07 9.32 66.78
CA VAL A 292 50.06 8.71 68.12
C VAL A 292 50.20 9.85 69.12
N ALA A 293 49.12 10.19 69.80
CA ALA A 293 49.17 11.11 70.92
C ALA A 293 49.80 10.37 72.13
N SER A 294 51.00 10.77 72.54
CA SER A 294 51.49 10.48 73.89
C SER A 294 50.64 11.25 74.88
N ALA A 295 49.65 10.59 75.47
CA ALA A 295 48.86 11.14 76.56
C ALA A 295 49.63 10.98 77.88
N SER A 296 50.25 12.07 78.35
CA SER A 296 50.55 12.22 79.77
C SER A 296 49.28 12.66 80.51
N LYS A 297 49.04 11.95 81.60
CA LYS A 297 47.92 11.95 82.53
C LYS A 297 47.82 13.29 83.27
N THR A 298 46.61 13.85 83.44
CA THR A 298 46.11 14.42 84.72
C THR A 298 44.63 14.80 84.58
N MET A 299 43.86 14.41 85.60
CA MET A 299 42.42 14.65 85.80
C MET A 299 42.15 16.07 86.31
N SER A 300 41.04 16.70 85.89
CA SER A 300 39.96 17.13 86.82
C SER A 300 38.82 17.90 86.12
N ASN A 301 37.62 17.37 86.31
CA ASN A 301 36.33 18.00 86.64
C ASN A 301 35.95 19.38 86.06
N SER A 302 34.87 19.44 85.26
CA SER A 302 33.56 20.01 85.66
C SER A 302 32.60 20.17 84.46
N LYS A 303 31.31 19.97 84.73
CA LYS A 303 30.11 20.19 83.87
C LYS A 303 30.11 21.62 83.27
N THR A 304 29.49 21.98 82.13
CA THR A 304 28.05 21.86 81.76
C THR A 304 27.83 22.41 80.32
N VAL A 305 27.14 21.64 79.47
CA VAL A 305 26.14 21.99 78.41
C VAL A 305 26.36 23.13 77.38
N SER A 306 26.27 22.71 76.09
CA SER A 306 25.56 23.30 74.93
C SER A 306 26.27 24.01 73.77
N ARG A 307 25.91 23.48 72.58
CA ARG A 307 25.80 24.05 71.22
C ARG A 307 27.09 24.26 70.43
N ASN A 308 27.38 23.36 69.48
CA ASN A 308 26.89 23.30 68.08
C ASN A 308 27.77 24.14 67.15
N ASP A 309 28.78 23.49 66.55
CA ASP A 309 29.15 23.74 65.15
C ASP A 309 30.19 22.71 64.71
N SER A 310 29.86 21.89 63.71
CA SER A 310 30.83 21.24 62.83
C SER A 310 30.12 20.64 61.61
N ALA A 311 30.26 21.37 60.51
CA ALA A 311 30.17 20.98 59.11
C ALA A 311 29.82 19.51 58.82
N ALA A 312 28.72 19.33 58.07
CA ALA A 312 28.21 18.06 57.58
C ALA A 312 29.23 17.31 56.73
N GLU A 313 30.05 16.47 57.37
CA GLU A 313 30.65 15.32 56.73
C GLU A 313 29.54 14.30 56.43
N GLY A 314 29.15 14.24 55.16
CA GLY A 314 28.13 13.32 54.68
C GLY A 314 28.30 11.90 55.19
N LYS A 315 27.36 11.42 56.00
CA LYS A 315 27.36 10.06 56.57
C LYS A 315 27.38 9.04 55.43
N GLU A 316 28.49 8.30 55.32
CA GLU A 316 28.62 7.16 54.41
C GLU A 316 28.32 5.86 55.16
N PHE A 317 27.45 5.02 54.60
CA PHE A 317 27.17 3.69 55.15
C PHE A 317 26.60 2.76 54.08
N TYR A 318 26.61 1.46 54.35
CA TYR A 318 26.02 0.44 53.50
C TYR A 318 24.53 0.26 53.80
N VAL A 319 23.74 0.08 52.76
CA VAL A 319 22.31 -0.21 52.82
C VAL A 319 21.95 -1.36 51.89
N THR A 320 20.83 -2.03 52.17
CA THR A 320 20.22 -2.95 51.22
C THR A 320 19.37 -2.16 50.23
N ALA A 321 19.72 -2.19 48.95
CA ALA A 321 18.97 -1.53 47.88
C ALA A 321 18.15 -2.53 47.07
N THR A 322 16.92 -2.13 46.77
CA THR A 322 16.05 -2.71 45.74
C THR A 322 15.73 -1.63 44.70
N ALA A 323 14.93 -1.96 43.68
CA ALA A 323 14.46 -0.99 42.71
C ALA A 323 12.95 -1.15 42.45
N TYR A 324 12.28 -0.04 42.15
CA TYR A 324 10.86 0.04 41.83
C TYR A 324 10.61 0.91 40.60
N THR A 325 9.46 0.71 39.95
CA THR A 325 8.99 1.55 38.83
C THR A 325 7.69 2.25 39.20
N ALA A 326 7.40 3.38 38.54
CA ALA A 326 6.16 4.13 38.72
C ALA A 326 4.94 3.48 38.04
N TYR A 327 5.16 2.41 37.26
CA TYR A 327 4.17 1.73 36.42
C TYR A 327 3.66 0.40 37.01
N CYS A 328 3.73 0.23 38.33
CA CYS A 328 3.14 -0.93 39.01
C CYS A 328 1.62 -0.84 39.18
N ASN A 329 0.95 -1.99 39.24
CA ASN A 329 -0.49 -2.08 39.51
C ASN A 329 -0.84 -1.38 40.83
N GLY A 330 -1.68 -0.33 40.76
CA GLY A 330 -2.09 0.46 41.92
C GLY A 330 -1.16 1.62 42.30
N CYS A 331 -0.04 1.81 41.59
CA CYS A 331 0.88 2.90 41.86
C CYS A 331 0.37 4.19 41.19
N SER A 332 0.31 5.30 41.94
CA SER A 332 -0.06 6.62 41.39
C SER A 332 1.06 7.23 40.54
N GLY A 333 2.30 6.82 40.76
CA GLY A 333 3.50 7.42 40.16
C GLY A 333 3.92 8.74 40.81
N ILE A 334 3.29 9.13 41.91
CA ILE A 334 3.61 10.33 42.70
C ILE A 334 4.34 9.90 43.98
N THR A 335 5.52 10.46 44.24
CA THR A 335 6.31 10.15 45.45
C THR A 335 5.76 10.87 46.68
N ARG A 336 6.24 10.49 47.88
CA ARG A 336 5.89 11.17 49.14
C ARG A 336 6.13 12.68 49.12
N THR A 337 7.17 13.15 48.43
CA THR A 337 7.46 14.59 48.27
C THR A 337 6.72 15.26 47.12
N GLY A 338 5.79 14.56 46.44
CA GLY A 338 4.98 15.09 45.36
C GLY A 338 5.62 15.04 43.97
N ILE A 339 6.73 14.30 43.79
CA ILE A 339 7.41 14.21 42.49
C ILE A 339 6.61 13.27 41.58
N ASN A 340 6.25 13.74 40.38
CA ASN A 340 5.61 12.91 39.37
C ASN A 340 6.66 12.16 38.54
N LEU A 341 6.82 10.87 38.84
CA LEU A 341 7.78 9.98 38.18
C LEU A 341 7.31 9.51 36.80
N ARG A 342 6.02 9.61 36.48
CA ARG A 342 5.52 9.31 35.12
C ARG A 342 5.85 10.42 34.13
N ALA A 343 5.75 11.67 34.59
CA ALA A 343 6.20 12.83 33.82
C ALA A 343 7.73 12.92 33.73
N ASN A 344 8.46 12.33 34.69
CA ASN A 344 9.92 12.38 34.77
C ASN A 344 10.52 10.98 35.00
N PRO A 345 10.38 10.04 34.04
CA PRO A 345 10.72 8.62 34.25
C PRO A 345 12.21 8.36 34.48
N ASN A 346 13.07 9.32 34.10
CA ASN A 346 14.52 9.22 34.27
C ASN A 346 15.03 9.93 35.53
N LEU A 347 14.15 10.53 36.32
CA LEU A 347 14.55 11.27 37.51
C LEU A 347 15.01 10.30 38.60
N LYS A 348 16.18 10.58 39.17
CA LYS A 348 16.79 9.71 40.18
C LYS A 348 16.19 10.02 41.56
N VAL A 349 15.18 9.25 41.94
CA VAL A 349 14.51 9.36 43.24
C VAL A 349 14.63 8.04 43.99
N ILE A 350 14.87 8.12 45.31
CA ILE A 350 14.93 6.96 46.18
C ILE A 350 13.86 7.01 47.26
N ALA A 351 13.30 5.85 47.59
CA ALA A 351 12.52 5.65 48.79
C ALA A 351 13.46 5.32 49.95
N VAL A 352 13.24 5.95 51.11
CA VAL A 352 14.10 5.83 52.29
C VAL A 352 13.30 5.71 53.59
N ASP A 353 14.00 5.39 54.68
CA ASP A 353 13.50 5.62 56.03
C ASP A 353 13.85 7.05 56.49
N PRO A 354 12.86 7.96 56.69
CA PRO A 354 13.11 9.35 57.08
C PRO A 354 13.85 9.52 58.41
N SER A 355 13.83 8.52 59.29
CA SER A 355 14.57 8.55 60.57
C SER A 355 16.09 8.40 60.36
N LEU A 356 16.51 7.86 59.22
CA LEU A 356 17.91 7.64 58.86
C LEU A 356 18.39 8.58 57.75
N ILE A 357 17.55 8.81 56.74
CA ILE A 357 17.82 9.70 55.61
C ILE A 357 16.61 10.64 55.49
N PRO A 358 16.72 11.91 55.90
CA PRO A 358 15.62 12.87 55.79
C PRO A 358 15.09 12.99 54.35
N LEU A 359 13.77 13.18 54.21
CA LEU A 359 13.19 13.49 52.90
C LEU A 359 13.70 14.84 52.40
N GLY A 360 13.98 14.91 51.10
CA GLY A 360 14.63 16.06 50.45
C GLY A 360 16.16 15.98 50.40
N SER A 361 16.78 15.09 51.18
CA SER A 361 18.24 14.94 51.17
C SER A 361 18.77 14.50 49.80
N LYS A 362 19.95 15.00 49.46
CA LYS A 362 20.70 14.57 48.26
C LYS A 362 21.58 13.40 48.64
N VAL A 363 21.43 12.28 47.96
CA VAL A 363 22.15 11.04 48.26
C VAL A 363 22.89 10.57 47.02
N TRP A 364 24.17 10.22 47.16
CA TRP A 364 24.89 9.47 46.14
C TRP A 364 24.80 7.98 46.46
N VAL A 365 24.41 7.18 45.46
CA VAL A 365 24.25 5.73 45.58
C VAL A 365 25.21 5.04 44.61
N GLU A 366 26.03 4.13 45.14
CA GLU A 366 26.98 3.33 44.36
C GLU A 366 26.28 2.59 43.22
N GLY A 367 26.77 2.79 41.99
CA GLY A 367 26.22 2.17 40.78
C GLY A 367 24.91 2.78 40.26
N TYR A 368 24.31 3.75 40.96
CA TYR A 368 23.07 4.42 40.55
C TYR A 368 23.23 5.94 40.33
N GLY A 369 24.16 6.58 41.06
CA GLY A 369 24.48 8.00 40.93
C GLY A 369 23.82 8.87 41.99
N TYR A 370 23.72 10.18 41.71
CA TYR A 370 23.04 11.13 42.60
C TYR A 370 21.52 10.99 42.49
N ALA A 371 20.86 10.99 43.63
CA ALA A 371 19.42 10.85 43.75
C ALA A 371 18.88 11.75 44.86
N VAL A 372 17.58 12.02 44.82
CA VAL A 372 16.86 12.72 45.88
C VAL A 372 16.10 11.71 46.72
N ALA A 373 16.20 11.83 48.04
CA ALA A 373 15.33 11.12 48.98
C ALA A 373 13.91 11.70 48.90
N GLY A 374 13.15 11.28 47.88
CA GLY A 374 11.84 11.85 47.55
C GLY A 374 10.65 10.96 47.90
N ASP A 375 10.89 9.74 48.36
CA ASP A 375 9.82 8.78 48.61
C ASP A 375 9.99 7.97 49.90
N THR A 376 8.93 7.26 50.29
CA THR A 376 8.94 6.32 51.42
C THR A 376 8.08 5.11 51.09
N GLY A 377 8.54 3.91 51.46
CA GLY A 377 7.75 2.68 51.34
C GLY A 377 7.47 2.05 52.69
N GLY A 378 6.34 1.33 52.83
CA GLY A 378 6.00 0.63 54.07
C GLY A 378 7.08 -0.37 54.51
N ALA A 379 7.71 -1.04 53.55
CA ALA A 379 8.79 -2.01 53.76
C ALA A 379 10.22 -1.40 53.73
N ILE A 380 10.34 -0.09 53.55
CA ILE A 380 11.62 0.63 53.47
C ILE A 380 11.89 1.28 54.84
N LYS A 381 12.49 0.48 55.73
CA LYS A 381 12.80 0.85 57.12
C LYS A 381 14.25 0.53 57.45
N GLY A 382 14.88 1.35 58.29
CA GLY A 382 16.28 1.25 58.66
C GLY A 382 17.24 1.43 57.48
N LYS A 383 18.30 0.60 57.42
CA LYS A 383 19.34 0.63 56.37
C LYS A 383 18.88 -0.04 55.07
N LYS A 384 17.72 0.39 54.56
CA LYS A 384 17.12 -0.11 53.32
C LYS A 384 16.67 1.06 52.46
N ILE A 385 16.88 0.95 51.15
CA ILE A 385 16.44 1.95 50.17
C ILE A 385 15.79 1.26 48.98
N ASP A 386 14.94 1.98 48.25
CA ASP A 386 14.36 1.54 46.99
C ASP A 386 14.63 2.56 45.90
N LEU A 387 15.24 2.14 44.79
CA LEU A 387 15.69 3.02 43.71
C LEU A 387 14.63 3.13 42.62
N HIS A 388 14.22 4.33 42.26
CA HIS A 388 13.34 4.48 41.10
C HIS A 388 14.09 4.13 39.80
N VAL A 389 13.47 3.32 38.96
CA VAL A 389 13.93 3.05 37.60
C VAL A 389 12.79 3.24 36.59
N PRO A 390 13.11 3.59 35.32
CA PRO A 390 12.07 3.90 34.33
C PRO A 390 11.19 2.68 34.03
N THR A 391 11.79 1.49 33.91
CA THR A 391 11.10 0.28 33.47
C THR A 391 11.14 -0.84 34.51
N GLU A 392 10.14 -1.71 34.46
CA GLU A 392 10.10 -2.93 35.26
C GLU A 392 11.29 -3.86 34.96
N LYS A 393 11.71 -3.93 33.68
CA LYS A 393 12.89 -4.69 33.25
C LYS A 393 14.17 -4.20 33.95
N ASP A 394 14.33 -2.89 34.12
CA ASP A 394 15.46 -2.32 34.84
C ASP A 394 15.42 -2.66 36.33
N ALA A 395 14.22 -2.74 36.92
CA ALA A 395 14.06 -3.09 38.32
C ALA A 395 14.48 -4.54 38.58
N TYR A 396 14.02 -5.46 37.71
CA TYR A 396 14.44 -6.86 37.74
C TYR A 396 15.94 -7.03 37.50
N LYS A 397 16.52 -6.28 36.54
CA LYS A 397 17.97 -6.30 36.28
C LYS A 397 18.78 -5.76 37.47
N PHE A 398 18.24 -4.79 38.19
CA PHE A 398 18.89 -4.27 39.40
C PHE A 398 18.85 -5.29 40.55
N GLY A 399 17.71 -5.92 40.80
CA GLY A 399 17.55 -6.92 41.85
C GLY A 399 17.81 -6.37 43.26
N ARG A 400 18.12 -7.25 44.22
CA ARG A 400 18.47 -6.84 45.60
C ARG A 400 19.96 -6.96 45.83
N ARG A 401 20.61 -5.87 46.26
CA ARG A 401 22.06 -5.85 46.50
C ARG A 401 22.42 -4.91 47.65
N GLN A 402 23.60 -5.11 48.25
CA GLN A 402 24.17 -4.10 49.12
C GLN A 402 24.88 -3.03 48.30
N VAL A 403 24.65 -1.77 48.65
CA VAL A 403 25.30 -0.62 48.01
C VAL A 403 25.80 0.33 49.09
N LYS A 404 26.91 1.01 48.81
CA LYS A 404 27.35 2.14 49.62
C LYS A 404 26.56 3.39 49.23
N ILE A 405 26.09 4.13 50.24
CA ILE A 405 25.48 5.45 50.03
C ILE A 405 26.23 6.53 50.78
N LYS A 406 26.06 7.76 50.30
CA LYS A 406 26.56 8.97 50.93
C LYS A 406 25.45 10.03 50.94
N ILE A 407 25.05 10.47 52.13
CA ILE A 407 24.20 11.65 52.27
C ILE A 407 25.07 12.88 52.03
N ILE A 408 24.68 13.75 51.11
CA ILE A 408 25.46 14.90 50.67
C ILE A 408 25.00 16.18 51.37
N ASP A 409 23.69 16.31 51.58
CA ASP A 409 23.01 17.45 52.19
C ASP A 409 21.66 16.99 52.76
#